data_AF-A0A2P6R3J5-F1
#
_entry.id   AF-A0A2P6R3J5-F1
#
_cell.length_a   1.000
_cell.length_b   1.000
_cell.length_c   1.000
_cell.angle_alpha   90.00
_cell.angle_beta   90.00
_cell.angle_gamma   90.00
#
_symmetry.space_group_name_H-M   'P 1'
#
loop_
_entity.id
_entity.type
_entity.pdbx_description
1 polymer ?
#
loop_
_entity_poly.entity_id
_entity_poly.type
_entity_poly.pdbx_seq_one_letter_code
_entity_poly.pdbx_strand_id
1 'polypeptide(L)'
;MMESSPASSLLPQQHHAYASELLSFPLARLNKEPELLRLHGDRIQSQIQDLMAGNYRALVHAAHTSLSVQDELSSIDKNLKSLTLEKIPELTNACTEFVDTLEKRKKMNQTQHLLEIPQLMETCVWDENYDEALELEAFVRKLSNMHPKLAVVRDLAEQVRKITQSLVSQLLQKLRSDFEKPEAEYCLQIVGYLRRAEVYTEYELRLQFLRCRQAWLTGMLEDLDERNPYEYLKGMISCHRKHLVDIINQCVLVNYDEDDGGLLNSWLMHQVTSHLETLKILLPNISDGVSLSNILEESMYCGMVLGRVIGLDFRGMLPPIFEEAVVNMFSNNVSRAVEGFQLVLDSHRWVLLPAIANSSFGGGGGNDDDDDDDVIEPPYCLMDHPPLAVFVNGVSAAMNELRPCAPLSLKHELSKELIKGLKAVSDYLMTYNATSGILLRENKESELFLSLCLAFIEITYPHCAKCFGRCYPGGAASVMDAKSLCDSIRRLVMTVSPRPKPPIGNRDGNENY
;
A
#
# COMPACT_ATOMS: atom_id res chain seq x y z
N MET A 1 42.90 -83.54 -42.18
CA MET A 1 41.93 -84.64 -42.33
C MET A 1 41.27 -84.47 -43.67
N MET A 2 41.49 -85.42 -44.59
CA MET A 2 40.92 -85.42 -45.94
C MET A 2 39.41 -85.66 -45.84
N GLU A 3 38.59 -84.70 -46.25
CA GLU A 3 37.17 -84.93 -46.51
C GLU A 3 36.98 -85.27 -47.99
N SER A 4 36.50 -86.49 -48.19
CA SER A 4 36.16 -87.13 -49.45
C SER A 4 34.96 -86.46 -50.13
N SER A 5 35.14 -86.10 -51.41
CA SER A 5 34.09 -85.60 -52.29
C SER A 5 32.86 -86.53 -52.34
N PRO A 6 31.62 -85.99 -52.33
CA PRO A 6 30.38 -86.77 -52.26
C PRO A 6 29.94 -87.37 -53.62
N ALA A 7 30.79 -87.34 -54.65
CA ALA A 7 30.46 -87.87 -55.97
C ALA A 7 30.46 -89.41 -56.05
N SER A 8 31.02 -90.09 -55.05
CA SER A 8 31.16 -91.56 -55.03
C SER A 8 29.89 -92.31 -54.62
N SER A 9 28.86 -91.63 -54.11
CA SER A 9 27.66 -92.25 -53.53
C SER A 9 26.50 -92.46 -54.50
N LEU A 10 26.55 -91.89 -55.71
CA LEU A 10 25.48 -92.01 -56.73
C LEU A 10 25.66 -93.20 -57.68
N LEU A 11 26.88 -93.73 -57.83
CA LEU A 11 27.19 -94.89 -58.67
C LEU A 11 26.49 -96.19 -58.24
N PRO A 12 26.37 -96.55 -56.94
CA PRO A 12 25.81 -97.86 -56.56
C PRO A 12 24.33 -98.03 -56.95
N GLN A 13 23.52 -96.96 -56.87
CA GLN A 13 22.08 -97.04 -57.13
C GLN A 13 21.75 -97.29 -58.61
N GLN A 14 22.50 -96.69 -59.53
CA GLN A 14 22.28 -96.88 -60.96
C GLN A 14 22.77 -98.26 -61.44
N HIS A 15 23.83 -98.80 -60.83
CA HIS A 15 24.34 -100.13 -61.13
C HIS A 15 23.39 -101.24 -60.65
N HIS A 16 22.70 -101.04 -59.52
CA HIS A 16 21.69 -101.99 -59.02
C HIS A 16 20.42 -102.05 -59.88
N ALA A 17 19.95 -100.92 -60.40
CA ALA A 17 18.79 -100.88 -61.30
C ALA A 17 19.09 -101.60 -62.63
N TYR A 18 20.28 -101.37 -63.20
CA TYR A 18 20.72 -102.01 -64.44
C TYR A 18 20.93 -103.54 -64.27
N ALA A 19 21.51 -103.97 -63.14
CA ALA A 19 21.65 -105.40 -62.83
C ALA A 19 20.30 -106.12 -62.71
N SER A 20 19.25 -105.44 -62.25
CA SER A 20 17.89 -105.99 -62.17
C SER A 20 17.23 -106.12 -63.55
N GLU A 21 17.55 -105.24 -64.50
CA GLU A 21 17.10 -105.37 -65.90
C GLU A 21 17.79 -106.54 -66.61
N LEU A 22 19.09 -106.77 -66.38
CA LEU A 22 19.85 -107.90 -66.95
C LEU A 22 19.25 -109.27 -66.60
N LEU A 23 18.77 -109.46 -65.38
CA LEU A 23 18.15 -110.71 -64.92
C LEU A 23 16.78 -111.00 -65.56
N SER A 24 16.16 -110.02 -66.19
CA SER A 24 14.84 -110.15 -66.84
C SER A 24 14.93 -110.53 -68.33
N PHE A 25 16.12 -110.56 -68.92
CA PHE A 25 16.29 -110.82 -70.35
C PHE A 25 16.49 -112.31 -70.68
N PRO A 26 15.91 -112.82 -71.79
CA PRO A 26 16.18 -114.16 -72.30
C PRO A 26 17.67 -114.36 -72.66
N LEU A 27 18.21 -115.57 -72.46
CA LEU A 27 19.64 -115.92 -72.64
C LEU A 27 20.23 -115.48 -74.00
N ALA A 28 19.41 -115.46 -75.06
CA ALA A 28 19.81 -115.02 -76.40
C ALA A 28 20.09 -113.51 -76.51
N ARG A 29 19.50 -112.69 -75.62
CA ARG A 29 19.72 -111.24 -75.55
C ARG A 29 20.91 -110.90 -74.66
N LEU A 30 21.10 -111.63 -73.56
CA LEU A 30 22.24 -111.48 -72.64
C LEU A 30 23.59 -111.71 -73.37
N ASN A 31 23.63 -112.65 -74.30
CA ASN A 31 24.84 -112.94 -75.09
C ASN A 31 25.19 -111.83 -76.10
N LYS A 32 24.22 -110.97 -76.47
CA LYS A 32 24.41 -109.83 -77.38
C LYS A 32 24.53 -108.49 -76.63
N GLU A 33 24.21 -108.47 -75.35
CA GLU A 33 24.27 -107.29 -74.49
C GLU A 33 25.67 -106.68 -74.35
N PRO A 34 26.78 -107.44 -74.19
CA PRO A 34 28.12 -106.82 -74.15
C PRO A 34 28.51 -106.18 -75.48
N GLU A 35 28.06 -106.72 -76.63
CA GLU A 35 28.26 -106.06 -77.92
C GLU A 35 27.40 -104.81 -78.08
N LEU A 36 26.15 -104.83 -77.61
CA LEU A 36 25.29 -103.65 -77.61
C LEU A 36 25.83 -102.55 -76.68
N LEU A 37 26.29 -102.90 -75.48
CA LEU A 37 26.95 -101.96 -74.57
C LEU A 37 28.23 -101.39 -75.17
N ARG A 38 29.04 -102.22 -75.84
CA ARG A 38 30.24 -101.75 -76.54
C ARG A 38 29.86 -100.79 -77.66
N LEU A 39 28.86 -101.12 -78.49
CA LEU A 39 28.38 -100.24 -79.57
C LEU A 39 27.77 -98.94 -79.03
N HIS A 40 27.03 -99.00 -77.91
CA HIS A 40 26.51 -97.82 -77.23
C HIS A 40 27.63 -96.97 -76.61
N GLY A 41 28.63 -97.60 -76.02
CA GLY A 41 29.83 -96.94 -75.49
C GLY A 41 30.63 -96.24 -76.59
N ASP A 42 30.90 -96.95 -77.69
CA ASP A 42 31.59 -96.39 -78.86
C ASP A 42 30.79 -95.24 -79.49
N ARG A 43 29.45 -95.35 -79.54
CA ARG A 43 28.57 -94.28 -80.01
C ARG A 43 28.58 -93.07 -79.08
N ILE A 44 28.49 -93.26 -77.77
CA ILE A 44 28.55 -92.17 -76.79
C ILE A 44 29.94 -91.51 -76.84
N GLN A 45 31.00 -92.30 -76.97
CA GLN A 45 32.36 -91.79 -77.09
C GLN A 45 32.56 -90.99 -78.38
N SER A 46 31.99 -91.44 -79.51
CA SER A 46 31.95 -90.65 -80.74
C SER A 46 31.12 -89.37 -80.58
N GLN A 47 29.97 -89.42 -79.91
CA GLN A 47 29.14 -88.23 -79.66
C GLN A 47 29.83 -87.23 -78.73
N ILE A 48 30.55 -87.71 -77.71
CA ILE A 48 31.36 -86.87 -76.84
C ILE A 48 32.54 -86.31 -77.64
N GLN A 49 33.21 -87.11 -78.48
CA GLN A 49 34.30 -86.60 -79.32
C GLN A 49 33.80 -85.55 -80.32
N ASP A 50 32.62 -85.71 -80.91
CA ASP A 50 32.00 -84.72 -81.80
C ASP A 50 31.56 -83.46 -81.03
N LEU A 51 31.00 -83.59 -79.83
CA LEU A 51 30.65 -82.46 -78.96
C LEU A 51 31.88 -81.72 -78.43
N MET A 52 32.93 -82.47 -78.07
CA MET A 52 34.22 -81.94 -77.62
C MET A 52 34.94 -81.26 -78.78
N ALA A 53 34.92 -81.83 -79.99
CA ALA A 53 35.54 -81.23 -81.17
C ALA A 53 34.76 -80.00 -81.68
N GLY A 54 33.43 -80.04 -81.65
CA GLY A 54 32.57 -78.93 -82.06
C GLY A 54 32.62 -77.75 -81.08
N ASN A 55 32.70 -78.03 -79.77
CA ASN A 55 32.60 -77.01 -78.72
C ASN A 55 33.87 -76.88 -77.86
N TYR A 56 35.05 -77.32 -78.34
CA TYR A 56 36.30 -77.28 -77.55
C TYR A 56 36.61 -75.86 -77.03
N ARG A 57 36.33 -74.82 -77.84
CA ARG A 57 36.52 -73.43 -77.43
C ARG A 57 35.60 -73.02 -76.29
N ALA A 58 34.34 -73.46 -76.31
CA ALA A 58 33.38 -73.15 -75.25
C ALA A 58 33.77 -73.85 -73.94
N LEU A 59 34.28 -75.09 -74.01
CA LEU A 59 34.75 -75.82 -72.83
C LEU A 59 36.06 -75.26 -72.26
N VAL A 60 37.03 -74.89 -73.10
CA VAL A 60 38.25 -74.21 -72.64
C VAL A 60 37.91 -72.84 -72.07
N HIS A 61 36.96 -72.11 -72.67
CA HIS A 61 36.52 -70.84 -72.12
C HIS A 61 35.79 -71.02 -70.78
N ALA A 62 34.92 -72.02 -70.65
CA ALA A 62 34.25 -72.35 -69.38
C ALA A 62 35.24 -72.80 -68.29
N ALA A 63 36.29 -73.55 -68.66
CA ALA A 63 37.36 -73.92 -67.73
C ALA A 63 38.17 -72.69 -67.29
N HIS A 64 38.54 -71.80 -68.23
CA HIS A 64 39.23 -70.55 -67.91
C HIS A 64 38.37 -69.60 -67.08
N THR A 65 37.07 -69.47 -67.36
CA THR A 65 36.19 -68.65 -66.54
C THR A 65 36.01 -69.25 -65.15
N SER A 66 35.94 -70.58 -65.02
CA SER A 66 35.89 -71.24 -63.70
C SER A 66 37.17 -71.01 -62.90
N LEU A 67 38.34 -71.05 -63.54
CA LEU A 67 39.63 -70.74 -62.91
C LEU A 67 39.71 -69.25 -62.51
N SER A 68 39.30 -68.35 -63.39
CA SER A 68 39.25 -66.91 -63.11
C SER A 68 38.31 -66.59 -61.95
N VAL A 69 37.15 -67.23 -61.89
CA VAL A 69 36.22 -67.09 -60.76
C VAL A 69 36.83 -67.63 -59.47
N GLN A 70 37.57 -68.72 -59.52
CA GLN A 70 38.25 -69.26 -58.34
C GLN A 70 39.34 -68.31 -57.82
N ASP A 71 40.10 -67.70 -58.73
CA ASP A 71 41.12 -66.71 -58.38
C ASP A 71 40.49 -65.43 -57.81
N GLU A 72 39.43 -64.90 -58.43
CA GLU A 72 38.67 -63.75 -57.92
C GLU A 72 38.05 -64.05 -56.56
N LEU A 73 37.46 -65.24 -56.37
CA LEU A 73 36.89 -65.65 -55.10
C LEU A 73 37.97 -65.75 -54.01
N SER A 74 39.18 -66.20 -54.35
CA SER A 74 40.32 -66.22 -53.42
C SER A 74 40.78 -64.80 -53.05
N SER A 75 40.70 -63.85 -53.99
CA SER A 75 40.99 -62.44 -53.72
C SER A 75 39.92 -61.81 -52.84
N ILE A 76 38.64 -62.15 -53.07
CA ILE A 76 37.53 -61.71 -52.22
C ILE A 76 37.73 -62.28 -50.81
N ASP A 77 38.06 -63.56 -50.65
CA ASP A 77 38.34 -64.16 -49.33
C ASP A 77 39.47 -63.45 -48.58
N LYS A 78 40.56 -63.10 -49.28
CA LYS A 78 41.65 -62.29 -48.70
C LYS A 78 41.18 -60.90 -48.27
N ASN A 79 40.39 -60.22 -49.10
CA ASN A 79 39.85 -58.89 -48.79
C ASN A 79 38.86 -58.96 -47.63
N LEU A 80 38.00 -59.97 -47.60
CA LEU A 80 37.02 -60.20 -46.53
C LEU A 80 37.73 -60.48 -45.21
N LYS A 81 38.83 -61.27 -45.24
CA LYS A 81 39.72 -61.46 -44.09
C LYS A 81 40.38 -60.16 -43.63
N SER A 82 40.92 -59.33 -44.52
CA SER A 82 41.48 -58.03 -44.11
C SER A 82 40.43 -57.10 -43.49
N LEU A 83 39.20 -57.12 -44.02
CA LEU A 83 38.11 -56.27 -43.56
C LEU A 83 37.58 -56.74 -42.20
N THR A 84 37.50 -58.06 -41.99
CA THR A 84 37.08 -58.63 -40.70
C THR A 84 38.16 -58.57 -39.62
N LEU A 85 39.44 -58.71 -39.96
CA LEU A 85 40.51 -58.83 -38.98
C LEU A 85 41.15 -57.48 -38.58
N GLU A 86 41.19 -56.50 -39.48
CA GLU A 86 41.77 -55.18 -39.18
C GLU A 86 40.72 -54.07 -39.09
N LYS A 87 39.86 -53.92 -40.11
CA LYS A 87 39.03 -52.70 -40.23
C LYS A 87 37.78 -52.69 -39.34
N ILE A 88 37.12 -53.84 -39.16
CA ILE A 88 35.95 -53.93 -38.26
C ILE A 88 36.34 -53.73 -36.79
N PRO A 89 37.44 -54.32 -36.26
CA PRO A 89 37.88 -54.06 -34.89
C PRO A 89 38.32 -52.61 -34.65
N GLU A 90 39.04 -51.99 -35.60
CA GLU A 90 39.38 -50.56 -35.54
C GLU A 90 38.13 -49.69 -35.48
N LEU A 91 37.14 -49.96 -36.34
CA LEU A 91 35.87 -49.22 -36.35
C LEU A 91 35.06 -49.48 -35.08
N THR A 92 35.04 -50.72 -34.58
CA THR A 92 34.35 -51.07 -33.34
C THR A 92 34.98 -50.36 -32.14
N ASN A 93 36.31 -50.29 -32.07
CA ASN A 93 37.03 -49.54 -31.05
C ASN A 93 36.81 -48.02 -31.16
N ALA A 94 36.79 -47.46 -32.36
CA ALA A 94 36.47 -46.05 -32.56
C ALA A 94 35.01 -45.74 -32.16
N CYS A 95 34.08 -46.66 -32.44
CA CYS A 95 32.68 -46.54 -32.04
C CYS A 95 32.50 -46.67 -30.53
N THR A 96 33.20 -47.59 -29.85
CA THR A 96 33.14 -47.69 -28.38
C THR A 96 33.77 -46.47 -27.73
N GLU A 97 34.88 -45.95 -28.24
CA GLU A 97 35.50 -44.72 -27.77
C GLU A 97 34.60 -43.49 -28.00
N PHE A 98 33.87 -43.44 -29.13
CA PHE A 98 32.86 -42.42 -29.40
C PHE A 98 31.66 -42.51 -28.45
N VAL A 99 31.17 -43.71 -28.16
CA VAL A 99 30.12 -43.94 -27.15
C VAL A 99 30.60 -43.49 -25.77
N ASP A 100 31.84 -43.82 -25.39
CA ASP A 100 32.44 -43.41 -24.12
C ASP A 100 32.60 -41.88 -24.02
N THR A 101 32.97 -41.21 -25.12
CA THR A 101 33.00 -39.74 -25.18
C THR A 101 31.60 -39.13 -25.18
N LEU A 102 30.60 -39.77 -25.79
CA LEU A 102 29.20 -39.35 -25.71
C LEU A 102 28.62 -39.53 -24.31
N GLU A 103 28.97 -40.58 -23.58
CA GLU A 103 28.58 -40.75 -22.17
C GLU A 103 29.23 -39.71 -21.26
N LYS A 104 30.51 -39.40 -21.50
CA LYS A 104 31.20 -38.27 -20.84
C LYS A 104 30.55 -36.93 -21.19
N ARG A 105 30.14 -36.72 -22.46
CA ARG A 105 29.35 -35.54 -22.85
C ARG A 105 27.95 -35.53 -22.28
N LYS A 106 27.25 -36.66 -22.13
CA LYS A 106 25.93 -36.73 -21.48
C LYS A 106 26.02 -36.32 -20.01
N LYS A 107 27.09 -36.71 -19.30
CA LYS A 107 27.41 -36.18 -17.96
C LYS A 107 27.72 -34.67 -18.00
N MET A 108 28.32 -34.18 -19.08
CA MET A 108 28.54 -32.75 -19.31
C MET A 108 27.24 -32.00 -19.68
N ASN A 109 26.27 -32.61 -20.38
CA ASN A 109 25.00 -32.01 -20.77
C ASN A 109 24.05 -31.76 -19.57
N GLN A 110 24.34 -32.31 -18.38
CA GLN A 110 23.71 -31.85 -17.14
C GLN A 110 24.01 -30.37 -16.85
N THR A 111 25.06 -29.79 -17.45
CA THR A 111 25.34 -28.34 -17.36
C THR A 111 24.45 -27.48 -18.25
N GLN A 112 23.78 -28.04 -19.27
CA GLN A 112 22.90 -27.28 -20.17
C GLN A 112 21.55 -26.96 -19.50
N HIS A 113 20.93 -27.95 -18.85
CA HIS A 113 19.74 -27.73 -17.99
C HIS A 113 20.06 -26.83 -16.78
N LEU A 114 21.31 -26.85 -16.32
CA LEU A 114 21.76 -25.95 -15.25
C LEU A 114 21.82 -24.48 -15.70
N LEU A 115 22.08 -24.24 -16.99
CA LEU A 115 22.12 -22.90 -17.59
C LEU A 115 20.73 -22.35 -17.91
N GLU A 116 19.71 -23.21 -18.02
CA GLU A 116 18.31 -22.82 -18.25
C GLU A 116 17.58 -22.42 -16.96
N ILE A 117 18.16 -22.70 -15.78
CA ILE A 117 17.55 -22.39 -14.46
C ILE A 117 17.20 -20.89 -14.31
N PRO A 118 18.04 -19.91 -14.71
CA PRO A 118 17.69 -18.50 -14.61
C PRO A 118 16.48 -18.14 -15.48
N GLN A 119 16.40 -18.67 -16.70
CA GLN A 119 15.27 -18.42 -17.61
C GLN A 119 13.98 -19.05 -17.09
N LEU A 120 14.08 -20.27 -16.53
CA LEU A 120 12.94 -20.92 -15.88
C LEU A 120 12.48 -20.14 -14.65
N MET A 121 13.43 -19.70 -13.81
CA MET A 121 13.12 -18.93 -12.60
C MET A 121 12.49 -17.57 -12.96
N GLU A 122 12.98 -16.88 -13.99
CA GLU A 122 12.32 -15.67 -14.51
C GLU A 122 10.88 -15.98 -14.92
N THR A 123 10.65 -17.04 -15.71
CA THR A 123 9.31 -17.45 -16.14
C THR A 123 8.39 -17.76 -14.94
N CYS A 124 8.88 -18.47 -13.93
CA CYS A 124 8.11 -18.74 -12.70
C CYS A 124 7.76 -17.45 -11.93
N VAL A 125 8.66 -16.46 -11.90
CA VAL A 125 8.37 -15.15 -11.29
C VAL A 125 7.30 -14.40 -12.08
N TRP A 126 7.32 -14.48 -13.42
CA TRP A 126 6.29 -13.89 -14.28
C TRP A 126 4.93 -14.56 -14.11
N ASP A 127 4.88 -15.88 -13.95
CA ASP A 127 3.64 -16.66 -13.77
C ASP A 127 3.09 -16.61 -12.32
N GLU A 128 3.69 -15.80 -11.44
CA GLU A 128 3.38 -15.68 -10.00
C GLU A 128 3.55 -16.98 -9.19
N ASN A 129 4.27 -17.96 -9.72
CA ASN A 129 4.53 -19.22 -9.05
C ASN A 129 5.81 -19.13 -8.20
N TYR A 130 5.69 -18.43 -7.07
CA TYR A 130 6.84 -18.07 -6.22
C TYR A 130 7.46 -19.26 -5.48
N ASP A 131 6.68 -20.30 -5.20
CA ASP A 131 7.15 -21.50 -4.51
C ASP A 131 8.25 -22.22 -5.31
N GLU A 132 7.99 -22.50 -6.58
CA GLU A 132 8.90 -23.17 -7.50
C GLU A 132 10.12 -22.30 -7.79
N ALA A 133 9.94 -20.98 -7.93
CA ALA A 133 11.05 -20.05 -8.09
C ALA A 133 12.02 -20.10 -6.88
N LEU A 134 11.48 -20.17 -5.66
CA LEU A 134 12.28 -20.26 -4.43
C LEU A 134 12.92 -21.64 -4.24
N GLU A 135 12.27 -22.72 -4.70
CA GLU A 135 12.89 -24.05 -4.73
C GLU A 135 14.08 -24.13 -5.69
N LEU A 136 13.97 -23.51 -6.87
CA LEU A 136 15.07 -23.39 -7.84
C LEU A 136 16.25 -22.59 -7.25
N GLU A 137 15.97 -21.53 -6.51
CA GLU A 137 16.99 -20.75 -5.81
C GLU A 137 17.71 -21.60 -4.75
N ALA A 138 16.96 -22.31 -3.91
CA ALA A 138 17.53 -23.17 -2.87
C ALA A 138 18.39 -24.30 -3.47
N PHE A 139 17.96 -24.85 -4.61
CA PHE A 139 18.74 -25.84 -5.37
C PHE A 139 20.07 -25.26 -5.86
N VAL A 140 20.07 -24.08 -6.47
CA VAL A 140 21.29 -23.41 -6.97
C VAL A 140 22.22 -23.01 -5.83
N ARG A 141 21.66 -22.57 -4.68
CA ARG A 141 22.42 -22.28 -3.47
C ARG A 141 23.12 -23.54 -2.93
N LYS A 142 22.41 -24.66 -2.84
CA LYS A 142 22.98 -25.95 -2.45
C LYS A 142 24.07 -26.39 -3.43
N LEU A 143 23.85 -26.22 -4.73
CA LEU A 143 24.85 -26.55 -5.76
C LEU A 143 26.12 -25.69 -5.63
N SER A 144 25.97 -24.39 -5.35
CA SER A 144 27.08 -23.48 -5.09
C SER A 144 27.90 -23.89 -3.87
N ASN A 145 27.24 -24.35 -2.81
CA ASN A 145 27.92 -24.85 -1.60
C ASN A 145 28.66 -26.17 -1.85
N MET A 146 28.12 -27.04 -2.71
CA MET A 146 28.75 -28.32 -3.05
C MET A 146 29.94 -28.16 -4.02
N HIS A 147 29.91 -27.16 -4.91
CA HIS A 147 30.93 -26.96 -5.94
C HIS A 147 31.46 -25.51 -6.04
N PRO A 148 32.09 -24.97 -4.99
CA PRO A 148 32.53 -23.56 -4.96
C PRO A 148 33.70 -23.22 -5.92
N LYS A 149 34.37 -24.23 -6.49
CA LYS A 149 35.55 -24.03 -7.37
C LYS A 149 35.18 -23.80 -8.86
N LEU A 150 33.94 -24.07 -9.26
CA LEU A 150 33.52 -23.97 -10.67
C LEU A 150 33.02 -22.56 -10.98
N ALA A 151 33.69 -21.85 -11.90
CA ALA A 151 33.30 -20.50 -12.31
C ALA A 151 31.85 -20.43 -12.85
N VAL A 152 31.42 -21.44 -13.63
CA VAL A 152 30.06 -21.53 -14.19
C VAL A 152 28.99 -21.58 -13.08
N VAL A 153 29.26 -22.28 -11.97
CA VAL A 153 28.31 -22.38 -10.84
C VAL A 153 28.23 -21.06 -10.09
N ARG A 154 29.35 -20.35 -9.95
CA ARG A 154 29.38 -19.02 -9.34
C ARG A 154 28.61 -17.99 -10.20
N ASP A 155 28.81 -18.02 -11.51
CA ASP A 155 28.15 -17.10 -12.43
C ASP A 155 26.64 -17.40 -12.52
N LEU A 156 26.24 -18.68 -12.42
CA LEU A 156 24.84 -19.09 -12.29
C LEU A 156 24.22 -18.61 -10.98
N ALA A 157 24.91 -18.80 -9.85
CA ALA A 157 24.45 -18.33 -8.54
C ALA A 157 24.32 -16.80 -8.49
N GLU A 158 25.16 -16.06 -9.21
CA GLU A 158 25.02 -14.61 -9.33
C GLU A 158 23.79 -14.20 -10.15
N GLN A 159 23.52 -14.87 -11.26
CA GLN A 159 22.32 -14.62 -12.08
C GLN A 159 21.03 -14.92 -11.29
N VAL A 160 20.97 -16.07 -10.63
CA VAL A 160 19.83 -16.45 -9.78
C VAL A 160 19.63 -15.46 -8.64
N ARG A 161 20.71 -15.01 -7.98
CA ARG A 161 20.61 -13.98 -6.93
C ARG A 161 20.01 -12.67 -7.44
N LYS A 162 20.34 -12.24 -8.67
CA LYS A 162 19.73 -11.03 -9.29
C LYS A 162 18.23 -11.22 -9.51
N ILE A 163 17.81 -12.42 -9.95
CA ILE A 163 16.39 -12.75 -10.12
C ILE A 163 15.69 -12.78 -8.75
N THR A 164 16.28 -13.39 -7.73
CA THR A 164 15.75 -13.37 -6.35
C THR A 164 15.61 -11.94 -5.81
N GLN A 165 16.58 -11.07 -6.06
CA GLN A 165 16.50 -9.65 -5.66
C GLN A 165 15.36 -8.92 -6.37
N SER A 166 15.13 -9.19 -7.67
CA SER A 166 13.99 -8.65 -8.41
C SER A 166 12.66 -9.18 -7.85
N LEU A 167 12.57 -10.49 -7.57
CA LEU A 167 11.41 -11.11 -6.94
C LEU A 167 11.10 -10.48 -5.57
N VAL A 168 12.10 -10.32 -4.71
CA VAL A 168 11.95 -9.66 -3.41
C VAL A 168 11.44 -8.22 -3.57
N SER A 169 11.98 -7.46 -4.52
CA SER A 169 11.50 -6.10 -4.80
C SER A 169 10.03 -6.08 -5.25
N GLN A 170 9.62 -7.04 -6.09
CA GLN A 170 8.22 -7.17 -6.53
C GLN A 170 7.29 -7.56 -5.38
N LEU A 171 7.70 -8.50 -4.52
CA LEU A 171 6.95 -8.88 -3.33
C LEU A 171 6.81 -7.72 -2.33
N LEU A 172 7.87 -6.94 -2.11
CA LEU A 172 7.82 -5.73 -1.28
C LEU A 172 6.91 -4.67 -1.90
N GLN A 173 6.88 -4.54 -3.23
CA GLN A 173 5.96 -3.63 -3.91
C GLN A 173 4.50 -4.08 -3.74
N LYS A 174 4.21 -5.38 -3.87
CA LYS A 174 2.87 -5.94 -3.58
C LYS A 174 2.46 -5.69 -2.12
N LEU A 175 3.39 -5.74 -1.18
CA LEU A 175 3.12 -5.44 0.23
C LEU A 175 2.77 -3.95 0.48
N ARG A 176 3.16 -3.05 -0.43
CA ARG A 176 2.84 -1.61 -0.39
C ARG A 176 1.51 -1.27 -1.06
N SER A 177 0.82 -2.24 -1.66
CA SER A 177 -0.46 -2.05 -2.36
C SER A 177 -1.62 -2.62 -1.54
N ASP A 178 -2.83 -2.18 -1.85
CA ASP A 178 -4.06 -2.73 -1.30
C ASP A 178 -4.24 -4.21 -1.70
N PHE A 179 -4.81 -5.02 -0.80
CA PHE A 179 -5.20 -6.39 -1.14
C PHE A 179 -6.72 -6.50 -1.31
N GLU A 180 -7.14 -7.17 -2.38
CA GLU A 180 -8.54 -7.48 -2.66
C GLU A 180 -9.08 -8.70 -1.87
N LYS A 181 -8.21 -9.41 -1.14
CA LYS A 181 -8.46 -10.70 -0.46
C LYS A 181 -8.19 -10.57 1.05
N PRO A 182 -8.61 -11.51 1.92
CA PRO A 182 -8.38 -11.40 3.37
C PRO A 182 -6.91 -11.07 3.64
N GLU A 183 -6.68 -9.82 4.06
CA GLU A 183 -5.38 -9.17 4.02
C GLU A 183 -4.34 -9.98 4.81
N ALA A 184 -4.76 -10.58 5.93
CA ALA A 184 -3.91 -11.36 6.81
C ALA A 184 -3.30 -12.62 6.14
N GLU A 185 -4.06 -13.38 5.35
CA GLU A 185 -3.56 -14.64 4.77
C GLU A 185 -2.52 -14.37 3.67
N TYR A 186 -2.81 -13.40 2.80
CA TYR A 186 -1.90 -13.03 1.72
C TYR A 186 -0.63 -12.35 2.25
N CYS A 187 -0.73 -11.55 3.31
CA CYS A 187 0.44 -11.02 4.02
C CYS A 187 1.34 -12.13 4.55
N LEU A 188 0.75 -13.14 5.20
CA LEU A 188 1.49 -14.27 5.75
C LEU A 188 2.16 -15.09 4.65
N GLN A 189 1.50 -15.28 3.50
CA GLN A 189 2.11 -15.93 2.34
C GLN A 189 3.31 -15.15 1.79
N ILE A 190 3.17 -13.83 1.58
CA ILE A 190 4.27 -12.98 1.12
C ILE A 190 5.44 -12.99 2.11
N VAL A 191 5.16 -12.85 3.41
CA VAL A 191 6.20 -12.90 4.45
C VAL A 191 6.83 -14.30 4.51
N GLY A 192 6.05 -15.36 4.29
CA GLY A 192 6.55 -16.73 4.15
C GLY A 192 7.52 -16.90 2.98
N TYR A 193 7.20 -16.33 1.81
CA TYR A 193 8.09 -16.31 0.66
C TYR A 193 9.37 -15.51 0.94
N LEU A 194 9.27 -14.35 1.59
CA LEU A 194 10.42 -13.54 1.98
C LEU A 194 11.32 -14.26 3.00
N ARG A 195 10.72 -15.01 3.94
CA ARG A 195 11.44 -15.85 4.91
C ARG A 195 12.19 -16.99 4.22
N ARG A 196 11.55 -17.67 3.25
CA ARG A 196 12.18 -18.74 2.44
C ARG A 196 13.27 -18.25 1.49
N ALA A 197 13.19 -17.00 1.06
CA ALA A 197 14.24 -16.38 0.24
C ALA A 197 15.55 -16.16 1.01
N GLU A 198 15.53 -16.17 2.35
CA GLU A 198 16.70 -16.01 3.23
C GLU A 198 17.58 -14.78 2.94
N VAL A 199 17.01 -13.73 2.34
CA VAL A 199 17.72 -12.48 2.01
C VAL A 199 17.88 -11.56 3.23
N TYR A 200 16.92 -11.61 4.16
CA TYR A 200 16.87 -10.75 5.34
C TYR A 200 16.99 -11.57 6.62
N THR A 201 17.62 -10.99 7.64
CA THR A 201 17.48 -11.49 9.02
C THR A 201 16.03 -11.30 9.49
N GLU A 202 15.60 -12.03 10.51
CA GLU A 202 14.23 -11.87 11.03
C GLU A 202 13.93 -10.43 11.45
N TYR A 203 14.88 -9.77 12.12
CA TYR A 203 14.74 -8.37 12.50
C TYR A 203 14.58 -7.44 11.29
N GLU A 204 15.40 -7.63 10.25
CA GLU A 204 15.29 -6.84 9.00
C GLU A 204 13.98 -7.11 8.27
N LEU A 205 13.50 -8.35 8.27
CA LEU A 205 12.21 -8.72 7.67
C LEU A 205 11.06 -7.99 8.37
N ARG A 206 11.06 -7.96 9.71
CA ARG A 206 10.08 -7.22 10.51
C ARG A 206 10.12 -5.72 10.20
N LEU A 207 11.32 -5.15 10.13
CA LEU A 207 11.50 -3.74 9.78
C LEU A 207 11.02 -3.42 8.35
N GLN A 208 11.34 -4.27 7.36
CA GLN A 208 10.90 -4.07 5.98
C GLN A 208 9.38 -4.23 5.84
N PHE A 209 8.77 -5.15 6.59
CA PHE A 209 7.32 -5.29 6.65
C PHE A 209 6.66 -4.00 7.16
N LEU A 210 7.10 -3.49 8.32
CA LEU A 210 6.58 -2.24 8.89
C LEU A 210 6.81 -1.04 7.97
N ARG A 211 7.97 -0.96 7.30
CA ARG A 211 8.26 0.10 6.32
C ARG A 211 7.32 0.06 5.11
N CYS A 212 7.04 -1.12 4.58
CA CYS A 212 6.12 -1.25 3.45
C CYS A 212 4.69 -0.89 3.86
N ARG A 213 4.27 -1.31 5.05
CA ARG A 213 2.95 -0.95 5.61
C ARG A 213 2.82 0.52 5.93
N GLN A 214 3.88 1.14 6.46
CA GLN A 214 3.90 2.57 6.67
C GLN A 214 3.82 3.32 5.34
N ALA A 215 4.58 2.91 4.32
CA ALA A 215 4.51 3.55 3.00
C ALA A 215 3.11 3.44 2.38
N TRP A 216 2.46 2.29 2.54
CA TRP A 216 1.07 2.10 2.13
C TRP A 216 0.10 3.03 2.89
N LEU A 217 0.20 3.09 4.23
CA LEU A 217 -0.61 3.98 5.05
C LEU A 217 -0.40 5.45 4.66
N THR A 218 0.84 5.86 4.44
CA THR A 218 1.17 7.22 3.98
C THR A 218 0.55 7.50 2.61
N GLY A 219 0.61 6.55 1.67
CA GLY A 219 -0.06 6.69 0.37
C GLY A 219 -1.58 6.89 0.51
N MET A 220 -2.23 6.15 1.40
CA MET A 220 -3.67 6.33 1.67
C MET A 220 -3.99 7.71 2.27
N LEU A 221 -3.08 8.28 3.06
CA LEU A 221 -3.24 9.61 3.64
C LEU A 221 -2.99 10.73 2.61
N GLU A 222 -2.09 10.51 1.65
CA GLU A 222 -1.83 11.43 0.53
C GLU A 222 -3.01 11.54 -0.43
N ASP A 223 -3.83 10.49 -0.55
CA ASP A 223 -5.04 10.47 -1.37
C ASP A 223 -6.21 11.29 -0.77
N LEU A 224 -6.11 11.70 0.50
CA LEU A 224 -7.15 12.49 1.17
C LEU A 224 -7.13 13.95 0.70
N ASP A 225 -8.30 14.58 0.58
CA ASP A 225 -8.41 15.97 0.14
C ASP A 225 -7.91 16.95 1.22
N GLU A 226 -6.73 17.53 1.01
CA GLU A 226 -6.14 18.55 1.89
C GLU A 226 -6.88 19.90 1.86
N ARG A 227 -7.78 20.14 0.90
CA ARG A 227 -8.46 21.44 0.76
C ARG A 227 -9.38 21.75 1.93
N ASN A 228 -9.96 20.72 2.55
CA ASN A 228 -10.82 20.88 3.72
C ASN A 228 -10.15 20.24 4.95
N PRO A 229 -9.58 21.05 5.87
CA PRO A 229 -8.91 20.55 7.08
C PRO A 229 -9.79 19.62 7.93
N TYR A 230 -11.11 19.86 7.97
CA TYR A 230 -12.04 19.04 8.74
C TYR A 230 -12.19 17.63 8.16
N GLU A 231 -12.46 17.52 6.86
CA GLU A 231 -12.63 16.23 6.18
C GLU A 231 -11.30 15.45 6.15
N TYR A 232 -10.18 16.15 5.95
CA TYR A 232 -8.85 15.54 6.04
C TYR A 232 -8.61 14.93 7.43
N LEU A 233 -8.82 15.69 8.51
CA LEU A 233 -8.61 15.19 9.87
C LEU A 233 -9.53 14.01 10.19
N LYS A 234 -10.80 14.08 9.81
CA LYS A 234 -11.77 12.99 9.98
C LYS A 234 -11.38 11.74 9.20
N GLY A 235 -10.94 11.90 7.96
CA GLY A 235 -10.42 10.84 7.11
C GLY A 235 -9.17 10.20 7.71
N MET A 236 -8.21 11.01 8.15
CA MET A 236 -6.99 10.55 8.83
C MET A 236 -7.31 9.76 10.10
N ILE A 237 -8.18 10.25 10.97
CA ILE A 237 -8.58 9.56 12.21
C ILE A 237 -9.21 8.21 11.88
N SER A 238 -10.11 8.17 10.89
CA SER A 238 -10.78 6.93 10.46
C SER A 238 -9.80 5.93 9.85
N CYS A 239 -8.86 6.42 9.02
CA CYS A 239 -7.80 5.63 8.39
C CYS A 239 -6.89 5.02 9.45
N HIS A 240 -6.34 5.83 10.36
CA HIS A 240 -5.51 5.34 11.48
C HIS A 240 -6.25 4.33 12.36
N ARG A 241 -7.51 4.61 12.71
CA ARG A 241 -8.32 3.71 13.55
C ARG A 241 -8.47 2.32 12.94
N LYS A 242 -8.74 2.25 11.64
CA LYS A 242 -8.93 0.98 10.92
C LYS A 242 -7.58 0.28 10.70
N HIS A 243 -6.66 0.97 10.04
CA HIS A 243 -5.47 0.34 9.49
C HIS A 243 -4.36 0.09 10.51
N LEU A 244 -4.21 0.90 11.57
CA LEU A 244 -3.20 0.61 12.60
C LEU A 244 -3.51 -0.70 13.32
N VAL A 245 -4.79 -0.94 13.64
CA VAL A 245 -5.22 -2.20 14.26
C VAL A 245 -4.92 -3.38 13.35
N ASP A 246 -5.23 -3.26 12.06
CA ASP A 246 -4.98 -4.32 11.08
C ASP A 246 -3.48 -4.60 10.91
N ILE A 247 -2.64 -3.56 10.79
CA ILE A 247 -1.18 -3.68 10.67
C ILE A 247 -0.59 -4.38 11.89
N ILE A 248 -1.05 -4.04 13.10
CA ILE A 248 -0.55 -4.64 14.33
C ILE A 248 -0.96 -6.09 14.43
N ASN A 249 -2.23 -6.41 14.12
CA ASN A 249 -2.70 -7.79 14.08
C ASN A 249 -1.89 -8.62 13.09
N GLN A 250 -1.60 -8.08 11.90
CA GLN A 250 -0.72 -8.72 10.92
C GLN A 250 0.71 -8.89 11.46
N CYS A 251 1.27 -7.88 12.13
CA CYS A 251 2.62 -7.95 12.68
C CYS A 251 2.73 -9.01 13.80
N VAL A 252 1.72 -9.09 14.67
CA VAL A 252 1.63 -10.12 15.73
C VAL A 252 1.52 -11.51 15.13
N LEU A 253 0.75 -11.67 14.04
CA LEU A 253 0.68 -12.93 13.31
C LEU A 253 1.99 -13.29 12.60
N VAL A 254 2.78 -12.31 12.18
CA VAL A 254 4.09 -12.53 11.55
C VAL A 254 5.16 -12.86 12.60
N ASN A 255 5.09 -12.22 13.77
CA ASN A 255 6.02 -12.35 14.89
C ASN A 255 5.56 -13.47 15.84
N TYR A 256 5.76 -14.72 15.43
CA TYR A 256 5.69 -15.86 16.34
C TYR A 256 6.92 -15.83 17.27
N ASP A 257 6.72 -15.39 18.51
CA ASP A 257 7.52 -15.74 19.72
C ASP A 257 8.83 -15.01 20.10
N GLU A 258 9.36 -14.02 19.37
CA GLU A 258 10.61 -13.34 19.83
C GLU A 258 10.44 -11.86 20.20
N ASP A 259 11.02 -11.51 21.35
CA ASP A 259 11.13 -10.16 21.93
C ASP A 259 11.55 -9.15 20.85
N ASP A 260 10.61 -8.37 20.34
CA ASP A 260 10.76 -7.45 19.19
C ASP A 260 11.75 -6.29 19.43
N GLY A 261 12.48 -6.31 20.55
CA GLY A 261 13.37 -5.22 20.98
C GLY A 261 12.65 -3.89 21.13
N GLY A 262 11.31 -3.90 21.23
CA GLY A 262 10.47 -2.70 21.23
C GLY A 262 10.28 -2.04 19.85
N LEU A 263 10.63 -2.69 18.72
CA LEU A 263 10.48 -2.12 17.38
C LEU A 263 9.04 -1.71 17.08
N LEU A 264 8.08 -2.61 17.34
CA LEU A 264 6.65 -2.34 17.16
C LEU A 264 6.20 -1.16 18.03
N ASN A 265 6.61 -1.12 19.29
CA ASN A 265 6.28 -0.03 20.22
C ASN A 265 6.87 1.31 19.77
N SER A 266 8.11 1.32 19.29
CA SER A 266 8.75 2.53 18.74
C SER A 266 8.03 3.02 17.49
N TRP A 267 7.61 2.10 16.61
CA TRP A 267 6.85 2.44 15.41
C TRP A 267 5.46 3.01 15.77
N LEU A 268 4.75 2.38 16.70
CA LEU A 268 3.45 2.85 17.19
C LEU A 268 3.55 4.23 17.84
N MET A 269 4.58 4.45 18.65
CA MET A 269 4.81 5.75 19.27
C MET A 269 5.05 6.83 18.21
N HIS A 270 5.79 6.51 17.14
CA HIS A 270 5.99 7.42 16.01
C HIS A 270 4.66 7.73 15.30
N GLN A 271 3.81 6.74 15.04
CA GLN A 271 2.49 6.95 14.42
C GLN A 271 1.59 7.87 15.26
N VAL A 272 1.56 7.64 16.57
CA VAL A 272 0.76 8.47 17.50
C VAL A 272 1.31 9.88 17.59
N THR A 273 2.64 10.03 17.65
CA THR A 273 3.29 11.36 17.67
C THR A 273 2.96 12.13 16.40
N SER A 274 3.10 11.49 15.23
CA SER A 274 2.74 12.10 13.94
C SER A 274 1.26 12.48 13.88
N HIS A 275 0.36 11.64 14.39
CA HIS A 275 -1.07 11.94 14.46
C HIS A 275 -1.37 13.20 15.29
N LEU A 276 -0.73 13.32 16.46
CA LEU A 276 -0.89 14.47 17.35
C LEU A 276 -0.26 15.74 16.77
N GLU A 277 0.88 15.64 16.08
CA GLU A 277 1.52 16.76 15.38
C GLU A 277 0.62 17.31 14.26
N THR A 278 0.04 16.43 13.44
CA THR A 278 -0.90 16.82 12.38
C THR A 278 -2.15 17.49 12.95
N LEU A 279 -2.71 16.95 14.04
CA LEU A 279 -3.82 17.59 14.76
C LEU A 279 -3.44 19.00 15.23
N LYS A 280 -2.25 19.16 15.83
CA LYS A 280 -1.79 20.47 16.31
C LYS A 280 -1.64 21.51 15.19
N ILE A 281 -1.21 21.09 14.00
CA ILE A 281 -1.01 21.99 12.85
C ILE A 281 -2.34 22.38 12.19
N LEU A 282 -3.29 21.44 12.07
CA LEU A 282 -4.51 21.66 11.29
C LEU A 282 -5.71 22.15 12.12
N LEU A 283 -5.77 21.87 13.42
CA LEU A 283 -6.87 22.31 14.28
C LEU A 283 -7.07 23.84 14.32
N PRO A 284 -6.02 24.69 14.34
CA PRO A 284 -6.20 26.15 14.35
C PRO A 284 -6.91 26.72 13.10
N ASN A 285 -6.94 25.97 12.00
CA ASN A 285 -7.59 26.40 10.76
C ASN A 285 -9.10 26.15 10.77
N ILE A 286 -9.63 25.41 11.76
CA ILE A 286 -11.05 25.11 11.89
C ILE A 286 -11.69 26.19 12.77
N SER A 287 -12.69 26.87 12.21
CA SER A 287 -13.37 28.01 12.87
C SER A 287 -14.73 27.66 13.51
N ASP A 288 -15.17 26.40 13.37
CA ASP A 288 -16.49 25.92 13.83
C ASP A 288 -16.33 25.00 15.05
N GLY A 289 -17.06 25.30 16.12
CA GLY A 289 -16.98 24.53 17.35
C GLY A 289 -17.66 23.17 17.29
N VAL A 290 -18.67 23.00 16.42
CA VAL A 290 -19.29 21.69 16.18
C VAL A 290 -18.28 20.76 15.52
N SER A 291 -17.58 21.24 14.50
CA SER A 291 -16.50 20.52 13.84
C SER A 291 -15.37 20.12 14.80
N LEU A 292 -14.96 21.02 15.70
CA LEU A 292 -13.96 20.70 16.74
C LEU A 292 -14.46 19.62 17.72
N SER A 293 -15.73 19.70 18.16
CA SER A 293 -16.34 18.68 19.02
C SER A 293 -16.37 17.31 18.36
N ASN A 294 -16.80 17.25 17.09
CA ASN A 294 -16.87 16.01 16.32
C ASN A 294 -15.48 15.37 16.15
N ILE A 295 -14.46 16.18 15.83
CA ILE A 295 -13.07 15.68 15.72
C ILE A 295 -12.56 15.16 17.06
N LEU A 296 -12.89 15.83 18.17
CA LEU A 296 -12.52 15.38 19.51
C LEU A 296 -13.18 14.03 19.84
N GLU A 297 -14.47 13.89 19.57
CA GLU A 297 -15.21 12.63 19.79
C GLU A 297 -14.61 11.48 18.98
N GLU A 298 -14.35 11.68 17.68
CA GLU A 298 -13.73 10.67 16.82
C GLU A 298 -12.30 10.34 17.27
N SER A 299 -11.52 11.35 17.71
CA SER A 299 -10.16 11.14 18.23
C SER A 299 -10.17 10.37 19.56
N MET A 300 -11.12 10.68 20.45
CA MET A 300 -11.32 9.96 21.71
C MET A 300 -11.76 8.52 21.47
N TYR A 301 -12.65 8.30 20.51
CA TYR A 301 -13.07 6.97 20.11
C TYR A 301 -11.90 6.17 19.50
N CYS A 302 -11.10 6.79 18.62
CA CYS A 302 -9.88 6.20 18.08
C CYS A 302 -8.92 5.78 19.20
N GLY A 303 -8.62 6.69 20.14
CA GLY A 303 -7.77 6.39 21.30
C GLY A 303 -8.32 5.28 22.19
N MET A 304 -9.65 5.18 22.35
CA MET A 304 -10.29 4.08 23.07
C MET A 304 -10.13 2.73 22.35
N VAL A 305 -10.31 2.71 21.03
CA VAL A 305 -10.15 1.49 20.21
C VAL A 305 -8.70 1.02 20.26
N LEU A 306 -7.73 1.93 20.03
CA LEU A 306 -6.31 1.58 20.11
C LEU A 306 -5.91 1.16 21.53
N GLY A 307 -6.42 1.85 22.55
CA GLY A 307 -6.17 1.52 23.96
C GLY A 307 -6.68 0.12 24.32
N ARG A 308 -7.85 -0.27 23.81
CA ARG A 308 -8.45 -1.58 24.09
C ARG A 308 -7.75 -2.73 23.36
N VAL A 309 -7.38 -2.54 22.09
CA VAL A 309 -6.86 -3.62 21.24
C VAL A 309 -5.34 -3.76 21.35
N ILE A 310 -4.64 -2.62 21.41
CA ILE A 310 -3.18 -2.54 21.31
C ILE A 310 -2.55 -2.23 22.69
N GLY A 311 -3.34 -1.70 23.63
CA GLY A 311 -2.84 -1.21 24.91
C GLY A 311 -2.25 0.20 24.83
N LEU A 312 -2.42 0.92 23.72
CA LEU A 312 -1.93 2.28 23.53
C LEU A 312 -3.08 3.29 23.63
N ASP A 313 -3.13 4.04 24.73
CA ASP A 313 -4.14 5.07 24.97
C ASP A 313 -3.51 6.48 24.96
N PHE A 314 -3.77 7.25 23.90
CA PHE A 314 -3.27 8.62 23.75
C PHE A 314 -4.30 9.68 24.17
N ARG A 315 -5.48 9.29 24.70
CA ARG A 315 -6.55 10.24 25.07
C ARG A 315 -6.11 11.29 26.08
N GLY A 316 -5.16 10.95 26.95
CA GLY A 316 -4.59 11.91 27.91
C GLY A 316 -3.80 13.05 27.27
N MET A 317 -3.34 12.91 26.01
CA MET A 317 -2.58 13.92 25.28
C MET A 317 -3.45 14.83 24.41
N LEU A 318 -4.72 14.50 24.20
CA LEU A 318 -5.65 15.28 23.39
C LEU A 318 -6.09 16.60 24.05
N PRO A 319 -6.48 16.65 25.34
CA PRO A 319 -6.98 17.88 25.97
C PRO A 319 -6.15 19.14 25.73
N PRO A 320 -4.81 19.18 25.93
CA PRO A 320 -4.05 20.41 25.73
C PRO A 320 -4.07 20.91 24.28
N ILE A 321 -4.14 20.02 23.29
CA ILE A 321 -4.17 20.39 21.87
C ILE A 321 -5.51 21.02 21.50
N PHE A 322 -6.61 20.42 21.96
CA PHE A 322 -7.95 20.96 21.70
C PHE A 322 -8.25 22.21 22.54
N GLU A 323 -7.72 22.30 23.76
CA GLU A 323 -7.84 23.49 24.59
C GLU A 323 -7.20 24.71 23.91
N GLU A 324 -6.00 24.56 23.34
CA GLU A 324 -5.32 25.60 22.55
C GLU A 324 -6.14 26.02 21.32
N ALA A 325 -6.70 25.05 20.59
CA ALA A 325 -7.54 25.31 19.42
C ALA A 325 -8.83 26.07 19.76
N VAL A 326 -9.52 25.68 20.85
CA VAL A 326 -10.76 26.35 21.32
C VAL A 326 -10.48 27.79 21.74
N VAL A 327 -9.38 28.04 22.44
CA VAL A 327 -8.96 29.40 22.82
C VAL A 327 -8.68 30.26 21.59
N ASN A 328 -7.95 29.72 20.59
CA ASN A 328 -7.66 30.42 19.35
C ASN A 328 -8.93 30.75 18.56
N MET A 329 -9.85 29.79 18.43
CA MET A 329 -11.16 30.00 17.77
C MET A 329 -11.94 31.13 18.46
N PHE A 330 -12.07 31.06 19.79
CA PHE A 330 -12.82 32.06 20.54
C PHE A 330 -12.16 33.45 20.46
N SER A 331 -10.84 33.53 20.61
CA SER A 331 -10.08 34.80 20.50
C SER A 331 -10.23 35.43 19.12
N ASN A 332 -10.17 34.64 18.05
CA ASN A 332 -10.38 35.11 16.67
C ASN A 332 -11.81 35.63 16.47
N ASN A 333 -12.82 34.90 16.96
CA ASN A 333 -14.22 35.31 16.82
C ASN A 333 -14.53 36.60 17.61
N VAL A 334 -13.98 36.75 18.83
CA VAL A 334 -14.11 37.98 19.62
C VAL A 334 -13.38 39.14 18.94
N SER A 335 -12.17 38.91 18.41
CA SER A 335 -11.41 39.95 17.68
C SER A 335 -12.17 40.43 16.44
N ARG A 336 -12.79 39.51 15.68
CA ARG A 336 -13.66 39.86 14.55
C ARG A 336 -14.89 40.66 14.97
N ALA A 337 -15.47 40.38 16.14
CA ALA A 337 -16.57 41.17 16.68
C ALA A 337 -16.12 42.61 17.04
N VAL A 338 -14.91 42.77 17.59
CA VAL A 338 -14.31 44.08 17.86
C VAL A 338 -14.02 44.85 16.56
N GLU A 339 -13.45 44.19 15.54
CA GLU A 339 -13.21 44.81 14.23
C GLU A 339 -14.52 45.26 13.57
N GLY A 340 -15.56 44.42 13.63
CA GLY A 340 -16.90 44.76 13.16
C GLY A 340 -17.48 45.98 13.88
N PHE A 341 -17.28 46.08 15.19
CA PHE A 341 -17.64 47.26 15.97
C PHE A 341 -16.92 48.52 15.50
N GLN A 342 -15.59 48.45 15.33
CA GLN A 342 -14.76 49.59 14.92
C GLN A 342 -15.19 50.12 13.54
N LEU A 343 -15.36 49.22 12.57
CA LEU A 343 -15.77 49.57 11.22
C LEU A 343 -17.16 50.23 11.16
N VAL A 344 -18.10 49.72 11.96
CA VAL A 344 -19.45 50.29 12.04
C VAL A 344 -19.44 51.63 12.78
N LEU A 345 -18.60 51.79 13.80
CA LEU A 345 -18.47 53.05 14.55
C LEU A 345 -17.88 54.16 13.68
N ASP A 346 -16.83 53.87 12.89
CA ASP A 346 -16.18 54.85 12.01
C ASP A 346 -17.09 55.33 10.88
N SER A 347 -17.96 54.44 10.39
CA SER A 347 -18.95 54.75 9.35
C SER A 347 -20.28 55.25 9.91
N HIS A 348 -20.43 55.32 11.24
CA HIS A 348 -21.69 55.67 11.90
C HIS A 348 -22.05 57.15 11.69
N ARG A 349 -23.29 57.38 11.26
CA ARG A 349 -23.87 58.74 11.19
C ARG A 349 -24.72 58.97 12.43
N TRP A 350 -24.33 59.95 13.24
CA TRP A 350 -25.00 60.36 14.48
C TRP A 350 -26.33 61.07 14.21
N VAL A 351 -27.31 60.34 13.68
CA VAL A 351 -28.66 60.83 13.39
C VAL A 351 -29.66 60.06 14.25
N LEU A 352 -30.66 60.76 14.77
CA LEU A 352 -31.79 60.12 15.44
C LEU A 352 -32.47 59.17 14.45
N LEU A 353 -32.41 57.86 14.73
CA LEU A 353 -33.22 56.89 14.04
C LEU A 353 -34.70 57.25 14.28
N PRO A 354 -35.58 57.13 13.26
CA PRO A 354 -37.01 57.30 13.48
C PRO A 354 -37.43 56.36 14.60
N ALA A 355 -38.07 56.89 15.65
CA ALA A 355 -38.63 56.06 16.69
C ALA A 355 -39.54 55.03 16.01
N ILE A 356 -39.12 53.76 16.01
CA ILE A 356 -40.02 52.66 15.72
C ILE A 356 -41.07 52.78 16.81
N ALA A 357 -42.29 53.18 16.41
CA ALA A 357 -43.38 53.42 17.32
C ALA A 357 -43.44 52.24 18.31
N ASN A 358 -43.22 52.55 19.59
CA ASN A 358 -43.44 51.63 20.69
C ASN A 358 -44.75 50.89 20.43
N SER A 359 -44.67 49.62 20.07
CA SER A 359 -45.74 48.71 20.37
C SER A 359 -45.78 48.64 21.89
N SER A 360 -46.66 49.45 22.47
CA SER A 360 -47.18 49.28 23.81
C SER A 360 -47.71 47.85 23.95
N PHE A 361 -46.86 46.92 24.37
CA PHE A 361 -47.32 45.76 25.13
C PHE A 361 -47.23 46.17 26.59
N GLY A 362 -48.39 46.62 27.10
CA GLY A 362 -48.55 47.13 28.44
C GLY A 362 -48.26 46.06 29.49
N GLY A 363 -47.83 46.52 30.66
CA GLY A 363 -47.77 45.70 31.86
C GLY A 363 -49.11 45.03 32.14
N GLY A 364 -49.10 43.71 32.17
CA GLY A 364 -50.07 42.91 32.90
C GLY A 364 -49.33 42.27 34.07
N GLY A 365 -49.67 42.67 35.29
CA GLY A 365 -49.28 41.90 36.47
C GLY A 365 -49.93 40.52 36.42
N GLY A 366 -49.16 39.49 36.75
CA GLY A 366 -49.65 38.13 36.84
C GLY A 366 -48.54 37.10 36.97
N ASN A 367 -48.26 36.72 38.22
CA ASN A 367 -47.59 35.51 38.71
C ASN A 367 -46.09 35.33 38.40
N ASP A 368 -45.30 35.46 39.47
CA ASP A 368 -44.21 34.53 39.76
C ASP A 368 -44.74 33.09 39.60
N ASP A 369 -44.20 32.35 38.66
CA ASP A 369 -43.83 30.92 38.76
C ASP A 369 -43.54 30.36 37.34
N ASP A 370 -42.34 29.78 37.23
CA ASP A 370 -41.90 28.72 36.30
C ASP A 370 -41.55 29.03 34.81
N ASP A 371 -40.25 28.81 34.51
CA ASP A 371 -39.69 28.26 33.26
C ASP A 371 -39.80 29.03 31.92
N ASP A 372 -39.35 30.30 31.87
CA ASP A 372 -39.12 31.02 30.59
C ASP A 372 -37.79 31.79 30.54
N ASP A 373 -36.74 31.25 31.16
CA ASP A 373 -35.39 31.85 31.22
C ASP A 373 -34.44 31.33 30.12
N ASP A 374 -34.99 30.70 29.05
CA ASP A 374 -34.22 29.92 28.07
C ASP A 374 -33.71 30.70 26.84
N VAL A 375 -34.19 31.93 26.59
CA VAL A 375 -33.74 32.73 25.45
C VAL A 375 -33.19 34.08 25.92
N ILE A 376 -31.86 34.21 25.92
CA ILE A 376 -31.21 35.53 26.06
C ILE A 376 -31.34 36.22 24.70
N GLU A 377 -32.47 36.88 24.47
CA GLU A 377 -32.63 37.73 23.29
C GLU A 377 -31.75 38.99 23.43
N PRO A 378 -31.14 39.48 22.32
CA PRO A 378 -30.38 40.71 22.36
C PRO A 378 -31.29 41.87 22.79
N PRO A 379 -30.93 42.66 23.81
CA PRO A 379 -31.83 43.66 24.37
C PRO A 379 -32.24 44.69 23.31
N TYR A 380 -33.56 44.90 23.16
CA TYR A 380 -34.16 45.75 22.13
C TYR A 380 -33.61 47.19 22.11
N CYS A 381 -33.11 47.69 23.26
CA CYS A 381 -32.44 48.98 23.39
C CYS A 381 -31.13 49.10 22.61
N LEU A 382 -30.54 48.00 22.13
CA LEU A 382 -29.35 48.02 21.27
C LEU A 382 -29.68 48.35 19.81
N MET A 383 -30.95 48.30 19.38
CA MET A 383 -31.34 48.72 18.03
C MET A 383 -31.08 50.21 17.78
N ASP A 384 -31.19 51.04 18.82
CA ASP A 384 -30.85 52.46 18.77
C ASP A 384 -29.33 52.71 18.68
N HIS A 385 -28.54 51.64 18.82
CA HIS A 385 -27.08 51.66 18.90
C HIS A 385 -26.44 50.60 17.98
N PRO A 386 -26.48 50.80 16.65
CA PRO A 386 -26.01 49.81 15.67
C PRO A 386 -24.59 49.28 15.90
N PRO A 387 -23.57 50.10 16.27
CA PRO A 387 -22.24 49.58 16.55
C PRO A 387 -22.23 48.53 17.67
N LEU A 388 -22.91 48.81 18.79
CA LEU A 388 -22.98 47.87 19.92
C LEU A 388 -23.81 46.62 19.61
N ALA A 389 -24.86 46.75 18.79
CA ALA A 389 -25.64 45.61 18.33
C ALA A 389 -24.76 44.63 17.51
N VAL A 390 -23.93 45.14 16.59
CA VAL A 390 -23.00 44.31 15.82
C VAL A 390 -22.00 43.59 16.74
N PHE A 391 -21.46 44.30 17.73
CA PHE A 391 -20.55 43.70 18.72
C PHE A 391 -21.23 42.57 19.51
N VAL A 392 -22.41 42.83 20.10
CA VAL A 392 -23.15 41.86 20.90
C VAL A 392 -23.52 40.63 20.07
N ASN A 393 -23.97 40.83 18.83
CA ASN A 393 -24.27 39.73 17.92
C ASN A 393 -23.02 38.90 17.60
N GLY A 394 -21.88 39.54 17.39
CA GLY A 394 -20.60 38.86 17.17
C GLY A 394 -20.14 38.05 18.39
N VAL A 395 -20.26 38.61 19.59
CA VAL A 395 -19.94 37.89 20.84
C VAL A 395 -20.92 36.73 21.07
N SER A 396 -22.22 36.92 20.83
CA SER A 396 -23.22 35.85 20.94
C SER A 396 -22.96 34.73 19.93
N ALA A 397 -22.56 35.06 18.70
CA ALA A 397 -22.13 34.07 17.71
C ALA A 397 -20.88 33.31 18.21
N ALA A 398 -19.87 34.01 18.74
CA ALA A 398 -18.68 33.37 19.32
C ALA A 398 -19.02 32.43 20.49
N MET A 399 -20.00 32.77 21.33
CA MET A 399 -20.48 31.93 22.42
C MET A 399 -21.29 30.72 21.93
N ASN A 400 -22.05 30.88 20.84
CA ASN A 400 -22.78 29.77 20.21
C ASN A 400 -21.80 28.76 19.61
N GLU A 401 -20.73 29.22 18.96
CA GLU A 401 -19.64 28.37 18.47
C GLU A 401 -18.88 27.70 19.61
N LEU A 402 -18.72 28.37 20.76
CA LEU A 402 -18.02 27.78 21.91
C LEU A 402 -18.83 26.68 22.61
N ARG A 403 -20.17 26.74 22.57
CA ARG A 403 -21.07 25.87 23.36
C ARG A 403 -20.84 24.37 23.15
N PRO A 404 -20.68 23.84 21.92
CA PRO A 404 -20.42 22.42 21.68
C PRO A 404 -19.07 21.97 22.25
N CYS A 405 -18.08 22.86 22.31
CA CYS A 405 -16.70 22.54 22.67
C CYS A 405 -16.22 23.39 23.86
N ALA A 406 -16.95 23.37 24.98
CA ALA A 406 -16.64 24.18 26.17
C ALA A 406 -15.99 23.38 27.33
N PRO A 407 -14.66 23.15 27.32
CA PRO A 407 -13.95 22.55 28.46
C PRO A 407 -14.07 23.42 29.72
N LEU A 408 -14.41 22.79 30.85
CA LEU A 408 -14.49 23.46 32.16
C LEU A 408 -13.15 24.07 32.61
N SER A 409 -12.03 23.46 32.22
CA SER A 409 -10.66 23.94 32.50
C SER A 409 -10.43 25.36 31.97
N LEU A 410 -11.04 25.71 30.84
CA LEU A 410 -10.79 26.95 30.11
C LEU A 410 -11.60 28.15 30.62
N LYS A 411 -12.45 27.97 31.63
CA LYS A 411 -13.30 29.04 32.18
C LYS A 411 -12.53 30.34 32.42
N HIS A 412 -11.37 30.28 33.05
CA HIS A 412 -10.60 31.48 33.36
C HIS A 412 -9.94 32.11 32.13
N GLU A 413 -9.32 31.31 31.25
CA GLU A 413 -8.66 31.81 30.05
C GLU A 413 -9.65 32.44 29.06
N LEU A 414 -10.79 31.80 28.81
CA LEU A 414 -11.83 32.35 27.93
C LEU A 414 -12.48 33.60 28.52
N SER A 415 -12.62 33.68 29.85
CA SER A 415 -13.10 34.90 30.50
C SER A 415 -12.15 36.07 30.29
N LYS A 416 -10.83 35.85 30.32
CA LYS A 416 -9.82 36.88 30.03
C LYS A 416 -9.91 37.37 28.58
N GLU A 417 -10.09 36.46 27.62
CA GLU A 417 -10.24 36.84 26.21
C GLU A 417 -11.52 37.67 25.97
N LEU A 418 -12.64 37.33 26.61
CA LEU A 418 -13.85 38.15 26.56
C LEU A 418 -13.62 39.55 27.18
N ILE A 419 -12.98 39.60 28.35
CA ILE A 419 -12.64 40.88 29.02
C ILE A 419 -11.73 41.72 28.12
N LYS A 420 -10.75 41.11 27.45
CA LYS A 420 -9.86 41.78 26.48
C LYS A 420 -10.64 42.36 25.30
N GLY A 421 -11.60 41.63 24.75
CA GLY A 421 -12.50 42.14 23.70
C GLY A 421 -13.34 43.33 24.16
N LEU A 422 -13.97 43.22 25.32
CA LEU A 422 -14.73 44.32 25.94
C LEU A 422 -13.83 45.55 26.23
N LYS A 423 -12.58 45.31 26.62
CA LYS A 423 -11.61 46.39 26.86
C LYS A 423 -11.26 47.11 25.57
N ALA A 424 -11.03 46.37 24.50
CA ALA A 424 -10.72 46.93 23.19
C ALA A 424 -11.85 47.84 22.69
N VAL A 425 -13.12 47.45 22.90
CA VAL A 425 -14.28 48.31 22.60
C VAL A 425 -14.26 49.58 23.46
N SER A 426 -14.00 49.45 24.75
CA SER A 426 -13.92 50.59 25.69
C SER A 426 -12.81 51.57 25.30
N ASP A 427 -11.60 51.07 25.04
CA ASP A 427 -10.44 51.85 24.63
C ASP A 427 -10.66 52.51 23.26
N TYR A 428 -11.38 51.84 22.34
CA TYR A 428 -11.73 52.40 21.04
C TYR A 428 -12.75 53.54 21.16
N LEU A 429 -13.78 53.40 21.99
CA LEU A 429 -14.73 54.48 22.28
C LEU A 429 -14.01 55.73 22.82
N MET A 430 -13.05 55.55 23.74
CA MET A 430 -12.23 56.64 24.27
C MET A 430 -11.36 57.31 23.18
N THR A 431 -10.74 56.50 22.33
CA THR A 431 -9.89 56.98 21.22
C THR A 431 -10.71 57.72 20.17
N TYR A 432 -11.89 57.21 19.84
CA TYR A 432 -12.83 57.83 18.91
C TYR A 432 -13.31 59.19 19.44
N ASN A 433 -13.63 59.28 20.74
CA ASN A 433 -13.96 60.56 21.35
C ASN A 433 -12.78 61.56 21.30
N ALA A 434 -11.56 61.11 21.61
CA ALA A 434 -10.38 61.96 21.58
C ALA A 434 -10.06 62.47 20.15
N THR A 435 -10.28 61.64 19.14
CA THR A 435 -9.96 61.94 17.73
C THR A 435 -11.04 62.79 17.07
N SER A 436 -12.31 62.43 17.26
CA SER A 436 -13.45 63.09 16.64
C SER A 436 -13.90 64.35 17.41
N GLY A 437 -13.50 64.48 18.68
CA GLY A 437 -13.85 65.62 19.54
C GLY A 437 -15.36 65.81 19.75
N ILE A 438 -16.14 64.73 19.63
CA ILE A 438 -17.62 64.77 19.59
C ILE A 438 -18.21 65.37 20.87
N LEU A 439 -17.65 65.04 22.02
CA LEU A 439 -18.11 65.59 23.31
C LEU A 439 -17.81 67.08 23.50
N LEU A 440 -16.85 67.63 22.75
CA LEU A 440 -16.52 69.07 22.81
C LEU A 440 -17.48 69.93 21.97
N ARG A 441 -18.29 69.31 21.10
CA ARG A 441 -19.17 70.03 20.17
C ARG A 441 -20.52 70.42 20.78
N GLU A 442 -20.86 69.97 22.00
CA GLU A 442 -22.12 70.26 22.73
C GLU A 442 -23.40 70.18 21.86
N ASN A 443 -23.43 69.24 20.91
CA ASN A 443 -24.53 69.03 19.96
C ASN A 443 -25.32 67.76 20.30
N LYS A 444 -26.50 67.55 19.68
CA LYS A 444 -27.30 66.31 19.78
C LYS A 444 -26.50 65.01 19.51
N GLU A 445 -25.43 65.09 18.70
CA GLU A 445 -24.51 63.99 18.44
C GLU A 445 -23.73 63.56 19.71
N SER A 446 -23.42 64.51 20.58
CA SER A 446 -22.75 64.24 21.86
C SER A 446 -23.67 63.52 22.85
N GLU A 447 -24.96 63.85 22.88
CA GLU A 447 -25.97 63.14 23.68
C GLU A 447 -26.17 61.70 23.20
N LEU A 448 -26.18 61.47 21.88
CA LEU A 448 -26.27 60.11 21.29
C LEU A 448 -25.01 59.29 21.58
N PHE A 449 -23.82 59.90 21.53
CA PHE A 449 -22.57 59.24 21.90
C PHE A 449 -22.52 58.89 23.40
N LEU A 450 -23.03 59.75 24.28
CA LEU A 450 -23.15 59.46 25.71
C LEU A 450 -24.17 58.34 25.98
N SER A 451 -25.28 58.32 25.25
CA SER A 451 -26.26 57.21 25.30
C SER A 451 -25.61 55.90 24.89
N LEU A 452 -24.80 55.88 23.83
CA LEU A 452 -24.03 54.71 23.42
C LEU A 452 -23.08 54.23 24.53
N CYS A 453 -22.35 55.16 25.16
CA CYS A 453 -21.44 54.84 26.26
C CYS A 453 -22.18 54.26 27.49
N LEU A 454 -23.35 54.79 27.80
CA LEU A 454 -24.22 54.27 28.87
C LEU A 454 -24.76 52.88 28.53
N ALA A 455 -25.25 52.68 27.31
CA ALA A 455 -25.72 51.38 26.84
C ALA A 455 -24.61 50.31 26.87
N PHE A 456 -23.36 50.68 26.58
CA PHE A 456 -22.23 49.76 26.73
C PHE A 456 -22.05 49.30 28.18
N ILE A 457 -22.11 50.22 29.14
CA ILE A 457 -21.89 49.96 30.56
C ILE A 457 -23.05 49.17 31.19
N GLU A 458 -24.28 49.57 30.90
CA GLU A 458 -25.48 49.08 31.59
C GLU A 458 -26.10 47.87 30.91
N ILE A 459 -25.88 47.69 29.60
CA ILE A 459 -26.58 46.69 28.80
C ILE A 459 -25.59 45.71 28.16
N THR A 460 -24.65 46.19 27.34
CA THR A 460 -23.72 45.32 26.61
C THR A 460 -22.82 44.51 27.54
N TYR A 461 -22.18 45.16 28.51
CA TYR A 461 -21.24 44.50 29.43
C TYR A 461 -21.92 43.42 30.31
N PRO A 462 -23.05 43.70 30.99
CA PRO A 462 -23.77 42.67 31.76
C PRO A 462 -24.34 41.56 30.88
N HIS A 463 -24.80 41.87 29.66
CA HIS A 463 -25.33 40.89 28.73
C HIS A 463 -24.24 39.89 28.28
N CYS A 464 -23.07 40.37 27.86
CA CYS A 464 -21.94 39.49 27.51
C CYS A 464 -21.50 38.62 28.70
N ALA A 465 -21.53 39.15 29.93
CA ALA A 465 -21.26 38.38 31.14
C ALA A 465 -22.32 37.31 31.43
N LYS A 466 -23.62 37.62 31.22
CA LYS A 466 -24.72 36.64 31.35
C LYS A 466 -24.60 35.53 30.32
N CYS A 467 -24.30 35.86 29.06
CA CYS A 467 -24.05 34.87 27.99
C CYS A 467 -22.89 33.94 28.35
N PHE A 468 -21.78 34.48 28.83
CA PHE A 468 -20.65 33.66 29.31
C PHE A 468 -21.01 32.78 30.52
N GLY A 469 -21.85 33.30 31.42
CA GLY A 469 -22.36 32.55 32.58
C GLY A 469 -23.26 31.36 32.23
N ARG A 470 -23.89 31.34 31.04
CA ARG A 470 -24.63 30.17 30.54
C ARG A 470 -23.72 29.09 29.97
N CYS A 471 -22.59 29.47 29.36
CA CYS A 471 -21.58 28.52 28.91
C CYS A 471 -20.78 27.94 30.09
N TYR A 472 -20.52 28.74 31.13
CA TYR A 472 -19.75 28.35 32.30
C TYR A 472 -20.46 28.70 33.61
N PRO A 473 -20.79 27.71 34.45
CA PRO A 473 -21.35 27.97 35.78
C PRO A 473 -20.46 28.92 36.60
N GLY A 474 -21.04 30.03 37.07
CA GLY A 474 -20.32 31.08 37.79
C GLY A 474 -19.28 31.85 36.95
N GLY A 475 -19.34 31.76 35.62
CA GLY A 475 -18.49 32.55 34.71
C GLY A 475 -18.86 34.03 34.69
N ALA A 476 -20.15 34.36 34.85
CA ALA A 476 -20.63 35.74 34.87
C ALA A 476 -19.95 36.58 35.97
N ALA A 477 -19.76 36.02 37.16
CA ALA A 477 -19.06 36.69 38.26
C ALA A 477 -17.59 37.00 37.90
N SER A 478 -16.89 36.04 37.27
CA SER A 478 -15.50 36.20 36.84
C SER A 478 -15.31 37.32 35.81
N VAL A 479 -16.29 37.53 34.94
CA VAL A 479 -16.28 38.63 33.96
C VAL A 479 -16.66 39.94 34.64
N MET A 480 -17.70 39.95 35.48
CA MET A 480 -18.18 41.15 36.17
C MET A 480 -17.21 41.71 37.21
N ASP A 481 -16.31 40.91 37.78
CA ASP A 481 -15.28 41.35 38.72
C ASP A 481 -14.27 42.33 38.09
N ALA A 482 -14.16 42.38 36.76
CA ALA A 482 -13.36 43.34 36.01
C ALA A 482 -14.00 44.76 35.94
N LYS A 483 -14.53 45.27 37.06
CA LYS A 483 -15.23 46.57 37.15
C LYS A 483 -14.39 47.76 36.66
N SER A 484 -13.06 47.66 36.71
CA SER A 484 -12.13 48.68 36.24
C SER A 484 -12.22 49.00 34.73
N LEU A 485 -12.79 48.10 33.92
CA LEU A 485 -12.94 48.28 32.47
C LEU A 485 -13.86 49.45 32.09
N CYS A 486 -14.90 49.65 32.89
CA CYS A 486 -15.92 50.67 32.66
C CYS A 486 -15.59 52.00 33.35
N ASP A 487 -14.60 52.06 34.24
CA ASP A 487 -14.31 53.24 35.05
C ASP A 487 -13.90 54.45 34.22
N SER A 488 -13.14 54.24 33.13
CA SER A 488 -12.72 55.32 32.22
C SER A 488 -13.91 55.95 31.51
N ILE A 489 -14.84 55.13 31.00
CA ILE A 489 -16.08 55.60 30.35
C ILE A 489 -17.01 56.23 31.38
N ARG A 490 -17.17 55.61 32.56
CA ARG A 490 -17.98 56.17 33.67
C ARG A 490 -17.49 57.55 34.09
N ARG A 491 -16.17 57.76 34.21
CA ARG A 491 -15.58 59.09 34.50
C ARG A 491 -15.91 60.10 33.42
N LEU A 492 -15.82 59.70 32.16
CA LEU A 492 -16.12 60.57 31.01
C LEU A 492 -17.61 60.95 30.94
N VAL A 493 -18.52 60.01 31.21
CA VAL A 493 -19.96 60.29 31.33
C VAL A 493 -20.25 61.22 32.53
N MET A 494 -19.58 61.02 33.66
CA MET A 494 -19.74 61.88 34.84
C MET A 494 -19.18 63.30 34.66
N THR A 495 -18.17 63.50 33.81
CA THR A 495 -17.65 64.84 33.51
C THR A 495 -18.56 65.69 32.61
N VAL A 496 -19.42 65.05 31.80
CA VAL A 496 -20.33 65.74 30.86
C VAL A 496 -21.77 65.85 31.39
N SER A 497 -22.18 64.99 32.32
CA SER A 497 -23.50 65.09 32.96
C SER A 497 -23.59 66.39 33.79
N PRO A 498 -24.58 67.27 33.55
CA PRO A 498 -24.64 68.55 34.23
C PRO A 498 -24.91 68.32 35.73
N ARG A 499 -24.10 68.96 36.58
CA ARG A 499 -24.33 69.04 38.03
C ARG A 499 -25.81 69.31 38.31
N PRO A 500 -26.44 68.63 39.29
CA PRO A 500 -27.81 68.97 39.68
C PRO A 500 -27.83 70.44 40.11
N LYS A 501 -28.75 71.23 39.52
CA LYS A 501 -28.97 72.62 39.90
C LYS A 501 -29.18 72.69 41.43
N PRO A 502 -28.55 73.64 42.15
CA PRO A 502 -28.73 73.75 43.59
C PRO A 502 -30.20 74.04 43.90
N PRO A 503 -30.70 73.60 45.07
CA PRO A 503 -32.10 73.79 45.44
C PRO A 503 -32.40 75.29 45.49
N ILE A 504 -33.53 75.69 44.89
CA ILE A 504 -34.09 77.03 45.03
C ILE A 504 -34.46 77.20 46.50
N GLY A 505 -33.54 77.81 47.26
CA GLY A 505 -33.78 78.25 48.62
C GLY A 505 -34.64 79.50 48.60
N ASN A 506 -35.82 79.41 49.20
CA ASN A 506 -36.60 80.56 49.64
C ASN A 506 -35.71 81.60 50.31
N ARG A 507 -35.85 82.86 49.90
CA ARG A 507 -35.66 84.00 50.80
C ARG A 507 -36.57 85.15 50.41
N ASP A 508 -37.49 85.41 51.32
CA ASP A 508 -38.30 86.60 51.46
C ASP A 508 -37.51 87.90 51.30
N GLY A 509 -38.18 88.90 50.74
CA GLY A 509 -37.73 90.29 50.66
C GLY A 509 -38.93 91.22 50.75
N ASN A 510 -39.26 91.55 51.99
CA ASN A 510 -40.31 92.46 52.46
C ASN A 510 -40.35 93.84 51.75
N GLU A 511 -41.57 94.35 51.63
CA GLU A 511 -42.03 95.73 51.92
C GLU A 511 -41.29 96.96 51.38
N ASN A 512 -42.01 97.81 50.63
CA ASN A 512 -42.54 99.11 51.10
C ASN A 512 -42.81 100.08 49.93
N TYR A 513 -44.07 100.39 49.63
CA TYR A 513 -44.76 101.68 49.89
C TYR A 513 -46.12 101.73 49.18
#